data_AF-A0A1F9IIL0-F1
#
_entry.id   AF-A0A1F9IIL0-F1
#
_cell.length_a   1.000
_cell.length_b   1.000
_cell.length_c   1.000
_cell.angle_alpha   90.00
_cell.angle_beta   90.00
_cell.angle_gamma   90.00
#
_symmetry.space_group_name_H-M   'P 1'
#
loop_
_entity.id
_entity.type
_entity.pdbx_description
1 polymer ?
#
loop_
_entity_poly.entity_id
_entity_poly.type
_entity_poly.pdbx_seq_one_letter_code
_entity_poly.pdbx_strand_id
1 'polypeptide(L)'
;MGAMTIVQLNLLQLTEMAPIIFRGYCTSVDRKIQGGRDVLVVSFKVDEVIKGSVGSTVTFNQLAPPDKDLREIGLGSAFEGMPTYSVGEECVVFLSEESSLGLAAPIGLGQGRFCVREDGSGQKFIANDINNAGLFRDLSNSPVLKAKTLSSQQSSMVHKAPQQIRYGDFVPLVKQLMP
;
A
#
# COMPACT_ATOMS: atom_id res chain seq x y z
N MET A 1 -6.39 20.80 19.32
CA MET A 1 -5.56 19.79 18.60
C MET A 1 -6.38 18.52 18.50
N GLY A 2 -6.93 18.19 17.33
CA GLY A 2 -7.51 16.88 17.09
C GLY A 2 -6.42 16.03 16.43
N ALA A 3 -5.84 15.08 17.17
CA ALA A 3 -5.02 14.06 16.55
C ALA A 3 -5.92 13.27 15.60
N MET A 4 -5.59 13.23 14.31
CA MET A 4 -6.19 12.25 13.41
C MET A 4 -5.63 10.90 13.85
N THR A 5 -6.40 10.14 14.63
CA THR A 5 -6.03 8.75 14.94
C THR A 5 -5.98 7.99 13.64
N ILE A 6 -4.78 7.61 13.19
CA ILE A 6 -4.62 6.73 12.03
C ILE A 6 -5.30 5.41 12.38
N VAL A 7 -6.42 5.12 11.71
CA VAL A 7 -7.10 3.84 11.87
C VAL A 7 -6.23 2.78 11.21
N GLN A 8 -5.76 1.84 12.02
CA GLN A 8 -4.97 0.72 11.55
C GLN A 8 -5.87 -0.27 10.79
N LEU A 9 -5.54 -0.58 9.54
CA LEU A 9 -6.28 -1.51 8.68
C LEU A 9 -5.59 -2.88 8.65
N ASN A 10 -6.38 -3.95 8.69
CA ASN A 10 -5.86 -5.30 8.43
C ASN A 10 -5.89 -5.61 6.92
N LEU A 11 -5.32 -6.75 6.54
CA LEU A 11 -5.18 -7.15 5.13
C LEU A 11 -6.52 -7.36 4.42
N LEU A 12 -7.53 -7.86 5.12
CA LEU A 12 -8.87 -8.02 4.56
C LEU A 12 -9.48 -6.66 4.23
N GLN A 13 -9.42 -5.72 5.18
CA GLN A 13 -9.93 -4.35 4.98
C GLN A 13 -9.19 -3.63 3.83
N LEU A 14 -7.86 -3.74 3.76
CA LEU A 14 -7.08 -3.21 2.63
C LEU A 14 -7.55 -3.83 1.31
N THR A 15 -7.74 -5.15 1.27
CA THR A 15 -8.14 -5.88 0.06
C THR A 15 -9.56 -5.54 -0.38
N GLU A 16 -10.50 -5.35 0.56
CA GLU A 16 -11.88 -4.97 0.27
C GLU A 16 -11.96 -3.54 -0.28
N MET A 17 -11.29 -2.59 0.39
CA MET A 17 -11.36 -1.17 0.07
C MET A 17 -10.61 -0.79 -1.21
N ALA A 18 -9.59 -1.55 -1.61
CA ALA A 18 -8.82 -1.26 -2.82
C ALA A 18 -9.53 -1.85 -4.06
N PRO A 19 -10.06 -1.04 -5.00
CA PRO A 19 -10.54 -1.53 -6.30
C PRO A 19 -9.40 -2.12 -7.16
N ILE A 20 -8.20 -1.57 -7.02
CA ILE A 20 -7.02 -1.93 -7.82
C ILE A 20 -5.89 -2.32 -6.87
N ILE A 21 -5.26 -3.46 -7.13
CA ILE A 21 -4.04 -3.87 -6.45
C ILE A 21 -3.05 -4.31 -7.52
N PHE A 22 -1.84 -3.75 -7.52
CA PHE A 22 -0.80 -4.11 -8.48
C PHE A 22 0.57 -4.14 -7.83
N ARG A 23 1.49 -4.91 -8.43
CA ARG A 23 2.93 -4.80 -8.22
C ARG A 23 3.54 -4.06 -9.40
N GLY A 24 4.46 -3.13 -9.12
CA GLY A 24 5.19 -2.43 -10.17
C GLY A 24 6.41 -1.68 -9.66
N TYR A 25 7.14 -1.10 -10.60
CA TYR A 25 8.29 -0.23 -10.33
C TYR A 25 7.88 1.22 -10.52
N CYS A 26 8.17 2.07 -9.54
CA CYS A 26 7.95 3.51 -9.67
C CYS A 26 8.89 4.06 -10.75
N THR A 27 8.33 4.70 -11.78
CA THR A 27 9.08 5.25 -12.91
C THR A 27 9.21 6.76 -12.85
N SER A 28 8.26 7.46 -12.24
CA SER A 28 8.35 8.90 -12.02
C SER A 28 7.58 9.35 -10.78
N VAL A 29 8.06 10.44 -10.18
CA VAL A 29 7.41 11.16 -9.08
C VAL A 29 7.61 12.64 -9.35
N ASP A 30 6.62 13.29 -9.95
CA ASP A 30 6.69 14.68 -10.38
C ASP A 30 5.75 15.53 -9.54
N ARG A 31 6.17 16.73 -9.12
CA ARG A 31 5.31 17.64 -8.34
C ARG A 31 4.74 18.73 -9.24
N LYS A 32 3.43 19.00 -9.15
CA LYS A 32 2.76 20.07 -9.91
C LYS A 32 1.59 20.65 -9.14
N ILE A 33 1.11 21.82 -9.58
CA ILE A 33 -0.16 22.37 -9.13
C ILE A 33 -1.28 21.90 -10.06
N GLN A 34 -2.30 21.24 -9.50
CA GLN A 34 -3.49 20.78 -10.22
C GLN A 34 -4.75 21.26 -9.49
N GLY A 35 -5.58 22.05 -10.18
CA GLY A 35 -6.81 22.58 -9.59
C GLY A 35 -6.57 23.39 -8.31
N GLY A 36 -5.47 24.14 -8.26
CA GLY A 36 -5.05 24.93 -7.09
C GLY A 36 -4.44 24.13 -5.94
N ARG A 37 -4.21 22.82 -6.11
CA ARG A 37 -3.62 21.94 -5.10
C ARG A 37 -2.25 21.47 -5.52
N ASP A 38 -1.37 21.31 -4.54
CA ASP A 38 -0.07 20.71 -4.74
C ASP A 38 -0.18 19.18 -4.74
N VAL A 39 0.25 18.55 -5.84
CA VAL A 39 0.10 17.12 -6.06
C VAL A 39 1.39 16.47 -6.54
N LEU A 40 1.60 15.23 -6.14
CA LEU A 40 2.57 14.32 -6.76
C LEU A 40 1.87 13.52 -7.85
N VAL A 41 2.38 13.60 -9.07
CA VAL A 41 2.06 12.70 -10.17
C VAL A 41 3.00 11.51 -10.06
N VAL A 42 2.45 10.37 -9.64
CA VAL A 42 3.21 9.15 -9.39
C VAL A 42 2.91 8.17 -10.52
N SER A 43 3.95 7.69 -11.20
CA SER A 43 3.82 6.71 -12.27
C SER A 43 4.53 5.41 -11.93
N PHE A 44 3.89 4.30 -12.26
CA PHE A 44 4.42 2.96 -12.11
C PHE A 44 4.37 2.20 -13.44
N LYS A 45 5.45 1.49 -13.75
CA LYS A 45 5.40 0.36 -14.69
C LYS A 45 4.84 -0.85 -13.95
N VAL A 46 3.73 -1.40 -14.43
CA VAL A 46 3.05 -2.53 -13.81
C VAL A 46 3.70 -3.84 -14.25
N ASP A 47 4.06 -4.66 -13.28
CA ASP A 47 4.67 -5.98 -13.47
C ASP A 47 3.68 -7.12 -13.19
N GLU A 48 2.77 -6.93 -12.22
CA GLU A 48 1.68 -7.87 -11.95
C GLU A 48 0.42 -7.11 -11.55
N VAL A 49 -0.71 -7.41 -12.20
CA VAL A 49 -2.03 -6.99 -11.72
C VAL A 49 -2.54 -8.06 -10.75
N ILE A 50 -2.79 -7.66 -9.50
CA ILE A 50 -3.25 -8.55 -8.44
C ILE A 50 -4.77 -8.50 -8.35
N LYS A 51 -5.37 -7.29 -8.36
CA LYS A 51 -6.82 -7.03 -8.35
C LYS A 51 -7.17 -5.89 -9.32
N GLY A 52 -8.34 -5.99 -9.94
CA GLY A 52 -8.86 -4.98 -10.87
C GLY A 52 -8.28 -5.13 -12.28
N SER A 53 -8.36 -4.06 -13.06
CA SER A 53 -7.84 -4.01 -14.44
C SER A 53 -7.12 -2.69 -14.67
N VAL A 54 -5.85 -2.78 -15.08
CA VAL A 54 -5.00 -1.65 -15.43
C VAL A 54 -4.08 -2.03 -16.58
N GLY A 55 -3.54 -1.03 -17.28
CA GLY A 55 -2.55 -1.25 -18.34
C GLY A 55 -1.14 -1.57 -17.80
N SER A 56 -0.15 -1.56 -18.69
CA SER A 56 1.28 -1.70 -18.34
C SER A 56 1.83 -0.50 -17.55
N THR A 57 1.05 0.57 -17.43
CA THR A 57 1.39 1.77 -16.66
C THR A 57 0.19 2.20 -15.84
N VAL A 58 0.45 2.58 -14.59
CA VAL A 58 -0.51 3.23 -13.71
C VAL A 58 0.06 4.58 -13.30
N THR A 59 -0.68 5.65 -13.57
CA THR A 59 -0.34 7.00 -13.15
C THR A 59 -1.49 7.58 -12.35
N PHE A 60 -1.21 8.16 -11.19
CA PHE A 60 -2.21 8.80 -10.35
C PHE A 60 -1.66 10.07 -9.70
N ASN A 61 -2.56 10.99 -9.33
CA ASN A 61 -2.21 12.17 -8.57
C ASN A 61 -2.49 11.92 -7.09
N GLN A 62 -1.48 12.09 -6.25
CA GLN A 62 -1.59 12.06 -4.80
C GLN A 62 -1.42 13.47 -4.25
N LEU A 63 -2.04 13.80 -3.11
CA LEU A 63 -1.73 15.06 -2.42
C LEU A 63 -0.24 15.09 -2.06
N ALA A 64 0.43 16.19 -2.41
CA ALA A 64 1.83 16.36 -2.05
C ALA A 64 1.95 16.68 -0.55
N PRO A 65 2.91 16.08 0.17
CA PRO A 65 3.27 16.60 1.47
C PRO A 65 3.85 18.01 1.33
N PRO A 66 3.71 18.86 2.37
CA PRO A 66 4.26 20.20 2.36
C PRO A 66 5.78 20.15 2.30
N ASP A 67 6.38 21.23 1.79
CA ASP A 67 7.82 21.38 1.73
C ASP A 67 8.48 21.21 3.09
N LYS A 68 9.74 20.76 3.06
CA LYS A 68 10.52 20.36 4.25
C LYS A 68 10.53 21.47 5.33
N ASP A 69 10.62 22.73 4.91
CA ASP A 69 10.67 23.89 5.79
C ASP A 69 9.37 24.05 6.61
N LEU A 70 8.22 23.66 6.06
CA LEU A 70 6.92 23.70 6.75
C LEU A 70 6.74 22.52 7.71
N ARG A 71 7.42 21.40 7.46
CA ARG A 71 7.44 20.26 8.40
C ARG A 71 8.26 20.59 9.65
N GLU A 72 9.38 21.28 9.49
CA GLU A 72 10.31 21.64 10.59
C GLU A 72 9.68 22.60 11.62
N ILE A 73 8.70 23.42 11.21
CA ILE A 73 7.95 24.32 12.11
C ILE A 73 6.68 23.68 12.72
N GLY A 74 6.53 22.36 12.64
CA GLY A 74 5.46 21.61 13.31
C GLY A 74 4.10 21.59 12.59
N LEU A 75 4.01 22.15 11.38
CA LEU A 75 2.80 22.10 10.53
C LEU A 75 2.74 20.82 9.66
N GLY A 76 3.72 19.93 9.79
CA GLY A 76 3.83 18.69 8.99
C GLY A 76 3.07 17.48 9.53
N SER A 77 2.54 17.52 10.75
CA SER A 77 1.93 16.35 11.42
C SER A 77 0.71 15.79 10.70
N ALA A 78 -0.05 16.62 9.98
CA ALA A 78 -1.18 16.18 9.15
C ALA A 78 -0.76 15.30 7.94
N PHE A 79 0.55 15.25 7.64
CA PHE A 79 1.10 14.49 6.53
C PHE A 79 1.97 13.31 6.98
N GLU A 80 2.00 13.04 8.29
CA GLU A 80 2.66 11.87 8.85
C GLU A 80 1.98 10.59 8.35
N GLY A 81 2.79 9.62 7.91
CA GLY A 81 2.30 8.38 7.31
C GLY A 81 1.84 8.49 5.85
N MET A 82 1.93 9.66 5.20
CA MET A 82 1.67 9.74 3.76
C MET A 82 2.68 8.88 2.99
N PRO A 83 2.21 8.08 2.02
CA PRO A 83 3.09 7.24 1.24
C PRO A 83 4.03 8.10 0.39
N THR A 84 5.31 7.75 0.44
CA THR A 84 6.37 8.35 -0.39
C THR A 84 6.81 7.33 -1.43
N TYR A 85 7.47 7.75 -2.50
CA TYR A 85 7.94 6.85 -3.56
C TYR A 85 9.32 7.30 -4.03
N SER A 86 10.15 6.34 -4.40
CA SER A 86 11.43 6.60 -5.07
C SER A 86 11.44 5.97 -6.45
N VAL A 87 11.97 6.66 -7.45
CA VAL A 87 12.14 6.08 -8.80
C VAL A 87 13.01 4.83 -8.71
N GLY A 88 12.58 3.76 -9.38
CA GLY A 88 13.21 2.43 -9.34
C GLY A 88 12.71 1.54 -8.20
N GLU A 89 11.93 2.07 -7.26
CA GLU A 89 11.39 1.29 -6.15
C GLU A 89 10.28 0.33 -6.61
N GLU A 90 10.39 -0.94 -6.20
CA GLU A 90 9.36 -1.95 -6.42
C GLU A 90 8.34 -1.89 -5.26
N CYS A 91 7.06 -1.79 -5.60
CA CYS A 91 5.98 -1.74 -4.61
C CYS A 91 4.81 -2.63 -4.98
N VAL A 92 4.09 -3.11 -3.98
CA VAL A 92 2.67 -3.49 -4.11
C VAL A 92 1.81 -2.33 -3.62
N VAL A 93 0.87 -1.88 -4.45
CA VAL A 93 0.02 -0.72 -4.17
C VAL A 93 -1.44 -1.14 -4.17
N PHE A 94 -2.11 -0.95 -3.03
CA PHE A 94 -3.55 -1.08 -2.84
C PHE A 94 -4.17 0.28 -3.10
N LEU A 95 -4.51 0.56 -4.35
CA LEU A 95 -4.87 1.90 -4.82
C LEU A 95 -6.38 2.13 -4.70
N SER A 96 -6.77 3.31 -4.20
CA SER A 96 -8.16 3.77 -4.22
C SER A 96 -8.68 4.03 -5.64
N GLU A 97 -10.00 4.21 -5.78
CA GLU A 97 -10.52 4.87 -6.97
C GLU A 97 -10.03 6.31 -7.03
N GLU A 98 -10.02 6.89 -8.23
CA GLU A 98 -9.83 8.32 -8.38
C GLU A 98 -11.05 9.06 -7.81
N SER A 99 -10.79 9.96 -6.87
CA SER A 99 -11.82 10.83 -6.30
C SER A 99 -12.31 11.86 -7.33
N SER A 100 -13.43 12.52 -7.04
CA SER A 100 -13.94 13.63 -7.86
C SER A 100 -12.96 14.81 -8.02
N LEU A 101 -11.89 14.86 -7.23
CA LEU A 101 -10.82 15.85 -7.32
C LEU A 101 -9.67 15.40 -8.24
N GLY A 102 -9.76 14.23 -8.88
CA GLY A 102 -8.68 13.67 -9.69
C GLY A 102 -7.51 13.13 -8.86
N LEU A 103 -7.75 12.79 -7.59
CA LEU A 103 -6.75 12.27 -6.66
C LEU A 103 -7.01 10.80 -6.34
N ALA A 104 -5.95 10.00 -6.31
CA ALA A 104 -5.96 8.65 -5.75
C ALA A 104 -4.74 8.45 -4.84
N ALA A 105 -4.84 7.51 -3.90
CA ALA A 105 -3.75 7.18 -2.99
C ALA A 105 -3.86 5.72 -2.54
N PRO A 106 -2.77 5.15 -2.00
CA PRO A 106 -2.85 3.88 -1.29
C PRO A 106 -3.88 3.94 -0.15
N ILE A 107 -4.66 2.86 -0.01
CA ILE A 107 -5.65 2.74 1.07
C ILE A 107 -4.93 2.79 2.43
N GLY A 108 -5.45 3.62 3.35
CA GLY A 108 -4.92 3.71 4.71
C GLY A 108 -3.57 4.43 4.83
N LEU A 109 -3.29 5.37 3.92
CA LEU A 109 -1.99 6.06 3.82
C LEU A 109 -0.88 5.04 3.49
N GLY A 110 0.27 5.10 4.17
CA GLY A 110 1.38 4.16 3.98
C GLY A 110 1.07 2.69 4.30
N GLN A 111 -0.12 2.36 4.82
CA GLN A 111 -0.51 0.98 5.13
C GLN A 111 -0.81 0.14 3.88
N GLY A 112 -1.35 0.75 2.82
CA GLY A 112 -1.69 0.11 1.55
C GLY A 112 -0.56 0.13 0.52
N ARG A 113 0.60 0.66 0.88
CA ARG A 113 1.82 0.65 0.06
C ARG A 113 2.82 -0.29 0.72
N PHE A 114 3.25 -1.32 0.00
CA PHE A 114 4.23 -2.27 0.49
C PHE A 114 5.50 -2.19 -0.37
N CYS A 115 6.62 -1.82 0.23
CA CYS A 115 7.92 -1.88 -0.42
C CYS A 115 8.30 -3.35 -0.62
N VAL A 116 8.74 -3.70 -1.83
CA VAL A 116 9.26 -5.03 -2.16
C VAL A 116 10.79 -4.97 -2.17
N ARG A 117 11.42 -5.84 -1.40
CA ARG A 117 12.88 -5.96 -1.35
C ARG A 117 13.29 -7.39 -1.66
N GLU A 118 14.34 -7.52 -2.43
CA GLU A 118 14.94 -8.80 -2.75
C GLU A 118 16.18 -9.03 -1.88
N ASP A 119 16.37 -10.24 -1.37
CA ASP A 119 17.60 -10.63 -0.70
C ASP A 119 18.65 -11.16 -1.68
N GLY A 120 19.86 -11.48 -1.18
CA GLY A 120 20.94 -12.00 -2.02
C GLY A 120 20.68 -13.37 -2.66
N SER A 121 19.58 -14.04 -2.33
CA SER A 121 19.15 -15.31 -2.93
C SER A 121 18.07 -15.14 -4.01
N GLY A 122 17.60 -13.92 -4.25
CA GLY A 122 16.47 -13.64 -5.15
C GLY A 122 15.10 -13.77 -4.47
N GLN A 123 15.05 -13.98 -3.15
CA GLN A 123 13.79 -14.07 -2.43
C GLN A 123 13.25 -12.67 -2.15
N LYS A 124 12.02 -12.42 -2.61
CA LYS A 124 11.32 -11.15 -2.37
C LYS A 124 10.58 -11.16 -1.04
N PHE A 125 10.73 -10.07 -0.30
CA PHE A 125 10.05 -9.76 0.96
C PHE A 125 9.33 -8.42 0.86
N ILE A 126 8.26 -8.26 1.64
CA ILE A 126 7.49 -7.04 1.66
C ILE A 126 7.22 -6.52 3.08
N ALA A 127 7.12 -5.20 3.18
CA ALA A 127 6.63 -4.49 4.36
C ALA A 127 5.96 -3.17 3.95
N ASN A 128 4.90 -2.79 4.65
CA ASN A 128 4.33 -1.45 4.54
C ASN A 128 5.04 -0.43 5.45
N ASP A 129 4.64 0.83 5.34
CA ASP A 129 5.33 1.94 6.02
C ASP A 129 5.20 1.89 7.57
N ILE A 130 4.34 1.01 8.11
CA ILE A 130 4.19 0.75 9.55
C ILE A 130 4.70 -0.65 9.94
N ASN A 131 5.58 -1.25 9.15
CA ASN A 131 6.19 -2.56 9.38
C ASN A 131 5.15 -3.69 9.57
N ASN A 132 4.08 -3.66 8.78
CA ASN A 132 2.97 -4.60 8.79
C ASN A 132 2.23 -4.68 10.14
N ALA A 133 2.36 -3.65 11.00
CA ALA A 133 1.65 -3.62 12.26
C ALA A 133 0.14 -3.78 12.04
N GLY A 134 -0.47 -4.74 12.72
CA GLY A 134 -1.92 -5.01 12.67
C GLY A 134 -2.42 -5.60 11.35
N LEU A 135 -1.53 -5.90 10.39
CA LEU A 135 -1.90 -6.42 9.08
C LEU A 135 -2.70 -7.73 9.17
N PHE A 136 -2.42 -8.57 10.15
CA PHE A 136 -3.12 -9.86 10.37
C PHE A 136 -4.14 -9.82 11.50
N ARG A 137 -4.42 -8.64 12.06
CA ARG A 137 -5.35 -8.49 13.17
C ARG A 137 -6.72 -9.07 12.80
N ASP A 138 -7.20 -9.99 13.63
CA ASP A 138 -8.49 -10.70 13.50
C ASP A 138 -8.69 -11.53 12.22
N LEU A 139 -7.66 -11.70 11.38
CA LEU A 139 -7.80 -12.45 10.12
C LEU A 139 -8.15 -13.92 10.34
N SER A 140 -7.55 -14.58 11.33
CA SER A 140 -7.84 -15.98 11.66
C SER A 140 -9.29 -16.23 12.07
N ASN A 141 -9.99 -15.18 12.52
CA ASN A 141 -11.40 -15.25 12.90
C ASN A 141 -12.35 -14.89 11.76
N SER A 142 -11.84 -14.31 10.67
CA SER A 142 -12.65 -13.90 9.51
C SER A 142 -13.34 -15.11 8.84
N PRO A 143 -14.66 -15.03 8.58
CA PRO A 143 -15.37 -16.05 7.80
C PRO A 143 -14.77 -16.25 6.40
N VAL A 144 -14.30 -15.17 5.77
CA VAL A 144 -13.68 -15.22 4.43
C VAL A 144 -12.44 -16.10 4.46
N LEU A 145 -11.54 -15.88 5.42
CA LEU A 145 -10.30 -16.65 5.52
C LEU A 145 -10.55 -18.09 5.97
N LYS A 146 -11.48 -18.32 6.90
CA LYS A 146 -11.86 -19.67 7.38
C LYS A 146 -12.41 -20.56 6.27
N ALA A 147 -13.02 -19.97 5.24
CA ALA A 147 -13.52 -20.69 4.08
C ALA A 147 -12.41 -21.08 3.07
N LYS A 148 -11.16 -20.68 3.29
CA LYS A 148 -10.03 -20.93 2.38
C LYS A 148 -9.05 -21.92 2.98
N THR A 149 -8.40 -22.70 2.11
CA THR A 149 -7.27 -23.56 2.50
C THR A 149 -5.98 -22.74 2.48
N LEU A 150 -5.31 -22.66 3.63
CA LEU A 150 -4.02 -21.97 3.76
C LEU A 150 -2.86 -22.97 3.72
N SER A 151 -1.77 -22.57 3.07
CA SER A 151 -0.47 -23.24 3.22
C SER A 151 0.05 -23.10 4.65
N SER A 152 0.97 -23.98 5.06
CA SER A 152 1.63 -23.89 6.37
C SER A 152 2.33 -22.54 6.58
N GLN A 153 2.88 -21.96 5.51
CA GLN A 153 3.53 -20.67 5.47
C GLN A 153 2.53 -19.53 5.72
N GLN A 154 1.38 -19.55 5.03
CA GLN A 154 0.31 -18.56 5.22
C GLN A 154 -0.29 -18.64 6.61
N SER A 155 -0.55 -19.84 7.13
CA SER A 155 -1.02 -20.03 8.50
C SER A 155 -0.03 -19.47 9.51
N SER A 156 1.27 -19.79 9.38
CA SER A 156 2.31 -19.24 10.26
C SER A 156 2.39 -17.71 10.17
N MET A 157 2.23 -17.13 8.99
CA MET A 157 2.25 -15.69 8.78
C MET A 157 1.09 -14.99 9.51
N VAL A 158 -0.13 -15.50 9.34
CA VAL A 158 -1.34 -14.95 9.98
C VAL A 158 -1.24 -15.01 11.51
N HIS A 159 -0.63 -16.07 12.06
CA HIS A 159 -0.50 -16.23 13.51
C HIS A 159 0.68 -15.49 14.13
N LYS A 160 1.83 -15.41 13.44
CA LYS A 160 3.06 -14.78 13.98
C LYS A 160 3.20 -13.29 13.67
N ALA A 161 2.47 -12.80 12.66
CA ALA A 161 2.51 -11.42 12.20
C ALA A 161 3.94 -10.86 12.00
N PRO A 162 4.74 -11.48 11.12
CA PRO A 162 6.13 -11.05 10.92
C PRO A 162 6.20 -9.65 10.29
N GLN A 163 7.22 -8.88 10.67
CA GLN A 163 7.46 -7.53 10.12
C GLN A 163 7.87 -7.58 8.64
N GLN A 164 8.45 -8.68 8.18
CA GLN A 164 8.74 -8.94 6.78
C GLN A 164 8.07 -10.23 6.34
N ILE A 165 7.39 -10.16 5.20
CA ILE A 165 6.60 -11.25 4.67
C ILE A 165 7.17 -11.64 3.31
N ARG A 166 7.32 -12.93 3.02
CA ARG A 166 7.69 -13.34 1.65
C ARG A 166 6.59 -12.93 0.68
N TYR A 167 6.97 -12.24 -0.37
CA TYR A 167 6.06 -11.80 -1.43
C TYR A 167 5.22 -12.96 -1.99
N GLY A 168 5.86 -14.12 -2.18
CA GLY A 168 5.20 -15.34 -2.69
C GLY A 168 4.14 -15.92 -1.77
N ASP A 169 4.16 -15.63 -0.46
CA ASP A 169 3.11 -16.04 0.48
C ASP A 169 2.01 -14.97 0.61
N PHE A 170 2.39 -13.69 0.44
CA PHE A 170 1.49 -12.55 0.56
C PHE A 170 0.47 -12.48 -0.57
N VAL A 171 0.91 -12.52 -1.83
CA VAL A 171 0.01 -12.32 -2.97
C VAL A 171 -1.08 -13.38 -3.07
N PRO A 172 -0.78 -14.69 -2.89
CA PRO A 172 -1.83 -15.70 -2.82
C PRO A 172 -2.83 -15.45 -1.70
N LEU A 173 -2.39 -14.97 -0.53
CA LEU A 173 -3.31 -14.63 0.56
C LEU A 173 -4.21 -13.44 0.18
N VAL A 174 -3.67 -12.39 -0.45
CA VAL A 174 -4.47 -11.27 -0.96
C VAL A 174 -5.53 -11.76 -1.94
N LYS A 175 -5.16 -12.62 -2.89
CA LYS A 175 -6.09 -13.23 -3.86
C LYS A 175 -7.18 -14.08 -3.18
N GLN A 176 -6.86 -14.76 -2.08
CA GLN A 176 -7.84 -15.53 -1.31
C GLN A 176 -8.83 -14.64 -0.53
N LEU A 177 -8.43 -13.42 -0.17
CA LEU A 177 -9.25 -12.45 0.58
C LEU A 177 -10.13 -11.57 -0.33
N MET A 178 -10.00 -11.69 -1.65
CA MET A 178 -10.86 -10.96 -2.58
C MET A 178 -12.31 -11.46 -2.48
N PRO A 179 -13.30 -10.54 -2.59
CA PRO A 179 -14.71 -10.90 -2.66
C PRO A 179 -15.05 -11.72 -3.91
#